data_AF-A0A0F8XFW8-F1
#
_entry.id   AF-A0A0F8XFW8-F1
#
_cell.length_a   1.000
_cell.length_b   1.000
_cell.length_c   1.000
_cell.angle_alpha   90.00
_cell.angle_beta   90.00
_cell.angle_gamma   90.00
#
_symmetry.space_group_name_H-M   'P 1'
#
loop_
_entity.id
_entity.type
_entity.pdbx_description
1 polymer ?
#
loop_
_entity_poly.entity_id
_entity_poly.type
_entity_poly.pdbx_seq_one_letter_code
_entity_poly.pdbx_strand_id
1 'polypeptide(L)'
;MPQEASSGVYEMSDDPLPMVKNLVDYLYTLDYNENLRTLNQECPSPISGLQVHARMFALADKYDIKALQVLSSEKYSNMLESSSIGSEFLGSIPDVYTLTPPSVKALRDKVARFARINLENYLQDPSSREVYKRIAIDVPDFLQDLLDLYIMNPLTGFCYRCNPLSTMQALQTPCHKCGLSGICYDSE
;
A
#
# COMPACT_ATOMS: atom_id res chain seq x y z
N MET A 1 -18.05 37.29 2.03
CA MET A 1 -16.68 36.74 1.85
C MET A 1 -16.58 35.49 2.71
N PRO A 2 -15.84 34.46 2.26
CA PRO A 2 -15.51 33.33 3.12
C PRO A 2 -14.81 33.82 4.40
N GLN A 3 -15.03 33.14 5.52
CA GLN A 3 -14.43 33.52 6.81
C GLN A 3 -12.90 33.61 6.69
N GLU A 4 -12.29 32.70 5.94
CA GLU A 4 -10.83 32.61 5.82
C GLU A 4 -10.24 33.83 5.10
N ALA A 5 -10.96 34.39 4.14
CA ALA A 5 -10.55 35.60 3.42
C ALA A 5 -10.56 36.86 4.30
N SER A 6 -11.34 36.85 5.39
CA SER A 6 -11.43 37.96 6.34
C SER A 6 -10.51 37.81 7.55
N SER A 7 -10.27 36.58 8.00
CA SER A 7 -9.38 36.29 9.14
C SER A 7 -7.92 36.14 8.72
N GLY A 8 -7.65 35.75 7.46
CA GLY A 8 -6.33 35.30 7.02
C GLY A 8 -5.93 33.95 7.63
N VAL A 9 -6.87 33.23 8.22
CA VAL A 9 -6.65 31.96 8.92
C VAL A 9 -7.51 30.87 8.27
N TYR A 10 -6.85 29.78 7.86
CA TYR A 10 -7.47 28.56 7.39
C TYR A 10 -7.19 27.45 8.41
N GLU A 11 -8.23 26.81 8.95
CA GLU A 11 -8.12 25.77 9.98
C GLU A 11 -8.04 24.38 9.33
N MET A 12 -7.03 23.60 9.71
CA MET A 12 -6.75 22.25 9.20
C MET A 12 -6.89 21.20 10.31
N SER A 13 -8.05 21.10 10.94
CA SER A 13 -8.27 20.27 12.13
C SER A 13 -8.52 18.79 11.85
N ASP A 14 -8.82 18.42 10.61
CA ASP A 14 -9.07 17.03 10.20
C ASP A 14 -7.78 16.17 10.16
N ASP A 15 -6.62 16.81 10.04
CA ASP A 15 -5.36 16.15 9.75
C ASP A 15 -4.37 16.27 10.93
N PRO A 16 -3.59 15.22 11.24
CA PRO A 16 -2.63 15.28 12.33
C PRO A 16 -1.60 16.41 12.13
N LEU A 17 -1.35 17.21 13.16
CA LEU A 17 -0.42 18.34 13.11
C LEU A 17 0.96 17.99 12.50
N PRO A 18 1.58 16.81 12.78
CA PRO A 18 2.86 16.46 12.18
C PRO A 18 2.79 16.28 10.65
N MET A 19 1.65 15.81 10.12
CA MET A 19 1.44 15.67 8.69
C MET A 19 1.17 17.02 8.02
N VAL A 20 0.43 17.90 8.70
CA VAL A 20 0.23 19.29 8.24
C VAL A 20 1.55 20.06 8.20
N LYS A 21 2.42 19.91 9.22
CA LYS A 21 3.77 20.50 9.21
C LYS A 21 4.59 19.99 8.02
N ASN A 22 4.61 18.68 7.79
CA ASN A 22 5.29 18.10 6.63
C ASN A 22 4.73 18.62 5.29
N LEU A 23 3.42 18.85 5.20
CA LEU A 23 2.81 19.46 4.01
C LEU A 23 3.32 20.89 3.80
N VAL A 24 3.38 21.69 4.86
CA VAL A 24 3.93 23.05 4.79
C VAL A 24 5.41 23.02 4.41
N ASP A 25 6.22 22.16 5.04
CA ASP A 25 7.64 22.00 4.72
C ASP A 25 7.84 21.67 3.23
N TYR A 26 6.99 20.79 2.68
CA TYR A 26 7.01 20.47 1.25
C TYR A 26 6.73 21.68 0.37
N LEU A 27 5.75 22.52 0.72
CA LEU A 27 5.43 23.71 -0.08
C LEU A 27 6.60 24.71 -0.14
N TYR A 28 7.48 24.72 0.86
CA TYR A 28 8.64 25.61 0.92
C TYR A 28 9.94 24.98 0.40
N THR A 29 10.10 23.66 0.53
CA THR A 29 11.38 22.98 0.27
C THR A 29 11.31 21.94 -0.84
N LEU A 30 10.11 21.64 -1.34
CA LEU A 30 9.80 20.53 -2.26
C LEU A 30 10.11 19.14 -1.67
N ASP A 31 10.28 19.05 -0.35
CA ASP A 31 10.49 17.81 0.37
C ASP A 31 9.85 17.85 1.78
N TYR A 32 9.71 16.70 2.44
CA TYR A 32 9.13 16.61 3.78
C TYR A 32 9.91 15.68 4.70
N ASN A 33 9.78 15.92 6.01
CA ASN A 33 10.55 15.19 7.03
C ASN A 33 10.08 13.74 7.17
N GLU A 34 11.04 12.82 7.15
CA GLU A 34 10.84 11.37 7.33
C GLU A 34 11.42 10.86 8.66
N ASN A 35 11.93 11.77 9.51
CA ASN A 35 12.50 11.42 10.80
C ASN A 35 11.40 10.96 11.77
N LEU A 36 11.22 9.65 11.84
CA LEU A 36 10.22 9.00 12.69
C LEU A 36 10.37 9.35 14.18
N ARG A 37 11.58 9.69 14.66
CA ARG A 37 11.75 10.12 16.06
C ARG A 37 11.04 11.44 16.32
N THR A 38 11.18 12.39 15.41
CA THR A 38 10.51 13.70 15.50
C THR A 38 9.01 13.53 15.32
N LEU A 39 8.58 12.77 14.30
CA LEU A 39 7.16 12.59 14.01
C LEU A 39 6.42 11.86 15.13
N ASN A 40 7.01 10.81 15.71
CA ASN A 40 6.37 10.03 16.77
C ASN A 40 6.36 10.72 18.14
N GLN A 41 7.13 11.79 18.35
CA GLN A 41 7.01 12.64 19.55
C GLN A 41 5.72 13.46 19.54
N GLU A 42 5.23 13.81 18.36
CA GLU A 42 4.06 14.68 18.20
C GLU A 42 2.79 13.91 17.79
N CYS A 43 2.91 12.63 17.41
CA CYS A 43 1.78 11.77 17.07
C CYS A 43 1.16 11.10 18.32
N PRO A 44 -0.17 10.94 18.39
CA PRO A 44 -0.83 10.21 19.48
C PRO A 44 -0.40 8.73 19.59
N SER A 45 -0.03 8.14 18.46
CA SER A 45 0.46 6.76 18.36
C SER A 45 1.64 6.70 17.38
N PRO A 46 2.63 5.83 17.62
CA PRO A 46 3.74 5.65 16.69
C PRO A 46 3.25 5.25 15.30
N ILE A 47 3.83 5.89 14.27
CA ILE A 47 3.64 5.58 12.86
C ILE A 47 4.95 5.12 12.23
N SER A 48 4.82 4.25 11.23
CA SER A 48 5.92 3.80 10.36
C SER A 48 6.18 4.78 9.22
N GLY A 49 7.34 4.62 8.55
CA GLY A 49 7.66 5.43 7.36
C GLY A 49 6.64 5.25 6.23
N LEU A 50 6.14 4.02 6.03
CA LEU A 50 5.10 3.76 5.03
C LEU A 50 3.81 4.53 5.35
N GLN A 51 3.41 4.59 6.63
CA GLN A 51 2.24 5.37 7.05
C GLN A 51 2.46 6.88 6.83
N VAL A 52 3.67 7.39 7.07
CA VAL A 52 4.01 8.79 6.76
C VAL A 52 3.77 9.07 5.27
N HIS A 53 4.32 8.23 4.39
CA HIS A 53 4.16 8.42 2.94
C HIS A 53 2.71 8.25 2.46
N ALA A 54 1.96 7.28 2.99
CA ALA A 54 0.55 7.10 2.67
C ALA A 54 -0.30 8.31 3.09
N ARG A 55 -0.04 8.88 4.27
CA ARG A 55 -0.73 10.08 4.78
C ARG A 55 -0.35 11.34 3.99
N MET A 56 0.92 11.51 3.62
CA MET A 56 1.34 12.60 2.74
C MET A 56 0.71 12.49 1.36
N PHE A 57 0.56 11.28 0.83
CA PHE A 57 -0.16 11.02 -0.42
C PHE A 57 -1.65 11.39 -0.32
N ALA A 58 -2.29 11.05 0.80
CA ALA A 58 -3.69 11.41 1.04
C ALA A 58 -3.89 12.93 1.19
N LEU A 59 -2.99 13.62 1.89
CA LEU A 59 -2.98 15.08 1.96
C LEU A 59 -2.80 15.70 0.57
N ALA A 60 -1.91 15.14 -0.25
CA ALA A 60 -1.71 15.61 -1.62
C ALA A 60 -2.97 15.46 -2.48
N ASP A 61 -3.72 14.38 -2.30
CA ASP A 61 -5.03 14.18 -2.95
C ASP A 61 -6.06 15.20 -2.45
N LYS A 62 -6.19 15.34 -1.12
CA LYS A 62 -7.15 16.26 -0.47
C LYS A 62 -6.96 17.70 -0.90
N TYR A 63 -5.72 18.15 -1.06
CA TYR A 63 -5.38 19.53 -1.42
C TYR A 63 -5.00 19.72 -2.90
N ASP A 64 -5.18 18.70 -3.76
CA ASP A 64 -4.87 18.70 -5.20
C ASP A 64 -3.42 19.12 -5.53
N ILE A 65 -2.44 18.61 -4.76
CA ILE A 65 -1.01 18.89 -4.93
C ILE A 65 -0.35 17.72 -5.64
N LYS A 66 -0.51 17.66 -6.96
CA LYS A 66 -0.04 16.53 -7.81
C LYS A 66 1.43 16.18 -7.63
N ALA A 67 2.31 17.17 -7.52
CA ALA A 67 3.75 16.93 -7.36
C ALA A 67 4.08 16.24 -6.02
N LEU A 68 3.34 16.54 -4.94
CA LEU A 68 3.47 15.84 -3.66
C LEU A 68 2.91 14.42 -3.76
N GLN A 69 1.82 14.22 -4.50
CA GLN A 69 1.23 12.91 -4.72
C GLN A 69 2.23 11.98 -5.45
N VAL A 70 2.94 12.50 -6.45
CA VAL A 70 4.02 11.77 -7.14
C VAL A 70 5.17 11.45 -6.17
N LEU A 71 5.71 12.47 -5.48
CA LEU A 71 6.84 12.30 -4.56
C LEU A 71 6.54 11.28 -3.44
N SER A 72 5.39 11.41 -2.79
CA SER A 72 4.98 10.50 -1.71
C SER A 72 4.75 9.09 -2.21
N SER A 73 4.23 8.91 -3.43
CA SER A 73 4.10 7.59 -4.05
C SER A 73 5.45 6.96 -4.38
N GLU A 74 6.42 7.73 -4.85
CA GLU A 74 7.79 7.27 -5.12
C GLU A 74 8.48 6.87 -3.82
N LYS A 75 8.46 7.71 -2.79
CA LYS A 75 9.03 7.40 -1.47
C LYS A 75 8.41 6.15 -0.85
N TYR A 76 7.07 6.02 -0.93
CA TYR A 76 6.37 4.81 -0.50
C TYR A 76 6.88 3.55 -1.23
N SER A 77 7.06 3.65 -2.55
CA SER A 77 7.53 2.53 -3.38
C SER A 77 8.97 2.14 -3.07
N ASN A 78 9.85 3.12 -2.95
CA ASN A 78 11.26 2.91 -2.58
C ASN A 78 11.36 2.25 -1.20
N MET A 79 10.49 2.66 -0.27
CA MET A 79 10.44 2.05 1.05
C MET A 79 9.98 0.61 0.95
N LEU A 80 8.89 0.29 0.21
CA LEU A 80 8.42 -1.10 -0.03
C LEU A 80 9.55 -2.04 -0.51
N GLU A 81 10.45 -1.54 -1.35
CA GLU A 81 11.57 -2.30 -1.91
C GLU A 81 12.74 -2.48 -0.93
N SER A 82 12.71 -1.81 0.23
CA SER A 82 13.72 -1.97 1.28
C SER A 82 13.63 -3.34 1.95
N SER A 83 14.78 -3.98 2.18
CA SER A 83 14.89 -5.24 2.92
C SER A 83 14.47 -5.14 4.39
N SER A 84 14.23 -3.93 4.91
CA SER A 84 13.94 -3.67 6.33
C SER A 84 12.46 -3.42 6.65
N ILE A 85 11.54 -3.61 5.70
CA ILE A 85 10.14 -3.16 5.85
C ILE A 85 9.35 -3.85 6.96
N GLY A 86 9.82 -5.02 7.44
CA GLY A 86 9.21 -5.77 8.54
C GLY A 86 7.69 -5.90 8.42
N SER A 87 6.98 -5.92 9.54
CA SER A 87 5.51 -5.91 9.58
C SER A 87 4.88 -4.52 9.35
N GLU A 88 5.69 -3.48 9.12
CA GLU A 88 5.22 -2.10 8.90
C GLU A 88 4.31 -2.00 7.65
N PHE A 89 4.58 -2.86 6.65
CA PHE A 89 3.76 -2.99 5.46
C PHE A 89 2.27 -3.17 5.79
N LEU A 90 1.92 -4.14 6.64
CA LEU A 90 0.52 -4.40 6.97
C LEU A 90 -0.12 -3.20 7.67
N GLY A 91 0.62 -2.51 8.54
CA GLY A 91 0.13 -1.33 9.25
C GLY A 91 -0.19 -0.12 8.35
N SER A 92 0.37 -0.07 7.13
CA SER A 92 0.12 1.01 6.17
C SER A 92 -1.11 0.80 5.28
N ILE A 93 -1.62 -0.43 5.16
CA ILE A 93 -2.76 -0.76 4.28
C ILE A 93 -4.02 0.06 4.64
N PRO A 94 -4.41 0.21 5.92
CA PRO A 94 -5.56 1.03 6.28
C PRO A 94 -5.43 2.48 5.81
N ASP A 95 -4.26 3.10 5.98
CA ASP A 95 -4.04 4.49 5.57
C ASP A 95 -4.21 4.64 4.04
N VAL A 96 -3.69 3.69 3.26
CA VAL A 96 -3.79 3.71 1.78
C VAL A 96 -5.23 3.59 1.28
N TYR A 97 -6.05 2.75 1.92
CA TYR A 97 -7.40 2.44 1.44
C TYR A 97 -8.50 3.31 2.06
N THR A 98 -8.26 3.94 3.22
CA THR A 98 -9.30 4.70 3.94
C THR A 98 -9.11 6.23 3.87
N LEU A 99 -7.88 6.72 3.65
CA LEU A 99 -7.61 8.17 3.59
C LEU A 99 -7.74 8.76 2.18
N THR A 100 -7.92 7.94 1.15
CA THR A 100 -8.18 8.39 -0.23
C THR A 100 -9.41 7.69 -0.82
N PRO A 101 -10.18 8.36 -1.68
CA PRO A 101 -11.36 7.75 -2.29
C PRO A 101 -10.97 6.59 -3.23
N PRO A 102 -11.88 5.62 -3.49
CA PRO A 102 -11.58 4.45 -4.32
C PRO A 102 -11.09 4.73 -5.75
N SER A 103 -11.40 5.92 -6.28
CA SER A 103 -10.91 6.38 -7.59
C SER A 103 -9.40 6.62 -7.63
N VAL A 104 -8.74 6.79 -6.48
CA VAL A 104 -7.31 7.06 -6.38
C VAL A 104 -6.56 5.73 -6.24
N LYS A 105 -6.15 5.17 -7.38
CA LYS A 105 -5.61 3.80 -7.45
C LYS A 105 -4.10 3.68 -7.28
N ALA A 106 -3.33 4.77 -7.38
CA ALA A 106 -1.86 4.70 -7.49
C ALA A 106 -1.17 3.93 -6.35
N LEU A 107 -1.49 4.24 -5.08
CA LEU A 107 -0.96 3.47 -3.94
C LEU A 107 -1.67 2.13 -3.74
N ARG A 108 -2.97 2.04 -3.99
CA ARG A 108 -3.73 0.78 -3.87
C ARG A 108 -3.15 -0.31 -4.77
N ASP A 109 -2.86 0.03 -6.03
CA ASP A 109 -2.24 -0.86 -7.02
C ASP A 109 -0.84 -1.32 -6.58
N LYS A 110 -0.03 -0.41 -6.03
CA LYS A 110 1.32 -0.72 -5.53
C LYS A 110 1.27 -1.68 -4.34
N VAL A 111 0.40 -1.39 -3.37
CA VAL A 111 0.19 -2.21 -2.17
C VAL A 111 -0.32 -3.61 -2.55
N ALA A 112 -1.32 -3.69 -3.43
CA ALA A 112 -1.90 -4.97 -3.85
C ALA A 112 -0.88 -5.82 -4.63
N ARG A 113 -0.07 -5.21 -5.51
CA ARG A 113 1.03 -5.91 -6.20
C ARG A 113 2.11 -6.38 -5.24
N PHE A 114 2.49 -5.55 -4.27
CA PHE A 114 3.49 -5.92 -3.26
C PHE A 114 3.00 -7.07 -2.37
N ALA A 115 1.74 -6.99 -1.90
CA ALA A 115 1.09 -8.06 -1.14
C ALA A 115 1.06 -9.36 -1.93
N ARG A 116 0.71 -9.32 -3.21
CA ARG A 116 0.67 -10.51 -4.06
C ARG A 116 1.97 -11.31 -4.06
N ILE A 117 3.12 -10.64 -3.96
CA ILE A 117 4.44 -11.27 -4.01
C ILE A 117 4.92 -11.68 -2.61
N ASN A 118 4.66 -10.84 -1.59
CA ASN A 118 5.34 -10.95 -0.30
C ASN A 118 4.44 -11.36 0.87
N LEU A 119 3.11 -11.36 0.70
CA LEU A 119 2.17 -11.56 1.81
C LEU A 119 2.40 -12.89 2.53
N GLU A 120 2.69 -13.96 1.79
CA GLU A 120 2.98 -15.27 2.38
C GLU A 120 4.11 -15.22 3.42
N ASN A 121 5.18 -14.47 3.15
CA ASN A 121 6.33 -14.35 4.05
C ASN A 121 5.93 -13.68 5.38
N TYR A 122 5.10 -12.64 5.33
CA TYR A 122 4.61 -11.97 6.54
C TYR A 122 3.64 -12.86 7.33
N LEU A 123 2.83 -13.66 6.65
CA LEU A 123 1.84 -14.52 7.31
C LEU A 123 2.46 -15.73 8.03
N GLN A 124 3.77 -15.98 7.88
CA GLN A 124 4.50 -16.96 8.70
C GLN A 124 4.61 -16.51 10.16
N ASP A 125 4.62 -15.20 10.44
CA ASP A 125 4.60 -14.63 11.79
C ASP A 125 3.16 -14.56 12.33
N PRO A 126 2.86 -15.16 13.51
CA PRO A 126 1.52 -15.10 14.11
C PRO A 126 1.03 -13.68 14.37
N SER A 127 1.90 -12.77 14.80
CA SER A 127 1.51 -11.39 15.11
C SER A 127 1.03 -10.66 13.85
N SER A 128 1.76 -10.83 12.75
CA SER A 128 1.42 -10.31 11.43
C SER A 128 0.14 -10.92 10.87
N ARG A 129 -0.09 -12.22 11.09
CA ARG A 129 -1.34 -12.90 10.72
C ARG A 129 -2.55 -12.31 11.44
N GLU A 130 -2.40 -11.91 12.69
CA GLU A 130 -3.46 -11.31 13.48
C GLU A 130 -3.80 -9.91 13.00
N VAL A 131 -2.78 -9.14 12.59
CA VAL A 131 -2.96 -7.84 11.93
C VAL A 131 -3.67 -8.02 10.59
N TYR A 132 -3.25 -8.98 9.77
CA TYR A 132 -3.89 -9.28 8.48
C TYR A 132 -5.37 -9.65 8.63
N LYS A 133 -5.74 -10.46 9.63
CA LYS A 133 -7.15 -10.78 9.90
C LYS A 133 -8.00 -9.55 10.19
N ARG A 134 -7.44 -8.54 10.88
CA ARG A 134 -8.15 -7.28 11.12
C ARG A 134 -8.30 -6.49 9.83
N ILE A 135 -7.23 -6.37 9.04
CA ILE A 135 -7.27 -5.71 7.72
C ILE A 135 -8.32 -6.36 6.81
N ALA A 136 -8.40 -7.69 6.82
CA ALA A 136 -9.39 -8.44 6.04
C ALA A 136 -10.85 -8.10 6.40
N ILE A 137 -11.10 -7.66 7.63
CA ILE A 137 -12.42 -7.26 8.13
C ILE A 137 -12.65 -5.76 7.87
N ASP A 138 -11.67 -4.93 8.21
CA ASP A 138 -11.80 -3.47 8.23
C ASP A 138 -11.60 -2.84 6.84
N VAL A 139 -10.86 -3.54 5.95
CA VAL A 139 -10.46 -3.05 4.62
C VAL A 139 -10.73 -4.12 3.54
N PRO A 140 -12.01 -4.47 3.29
CA PRO A 140 -12.35 -5.52 2.32
C PRO A 140 -11.94 -5.18 0.88
N ASP A 141 -11.91 -3.89 0.51
CA ASP A 141 -11.46 -3.43 -0.81
C ASP A 141 -10.02 -3.87 -1.13
N PHE A 142 -9.14 -3.95 -0.12
CA PHE A 142 -7.78 -4.45 -0.32
C PHE A 142 -7.78 -5.92 -0.70
N LEU A 143 -8.64 -6.74 -0.08
CA LEU A 143 -8.77 -8.14 -0.46
C LEU A 143 -9.36 -8.29 -1.86
N GLN A 144 -10.32 -7.45 -2.22
CA GLN A 144 -10.87 -7.44 -3.58
C GLN A 144 -9.79 -7.12 -4.60
N ASP A 145 -9.05 -6.01 -4.43
CA ASP A 145 -7.96 -5.62 -5.32
C ASP A 145 -6.87 -6.72 -5.42
N LEU A 146 -6.53 -7.36 -4.28
CA LEU A 146 -5.58 -8.46 -4.26
C LEU A 146 -6.08 -9.71 -5.01
N LEU A 147 -7.34 -10.10 -4.81
CA LEU A 147 -7.94 -11.25 -5.49
C LEU A 147 -8.09 -10.98 -7.00
N ASP A 148 -8.52 -9.77 -7.38
CA ASP A 148 -8.61 -9.35 -8.77
C ASP A 148 -7.23 -9.42 -9.45
N LEU A 149 -6.15 -9.06 -8.75
CA LEU A 149 -4.79 -9.23 -9.28
C LEU A 149 -4.43 -10.70 -9.54
N TYR A 150 -4.83 -11.64 -8.67
CA TYR A 150 -4.60 -13.06 -8.89
C TYR A 150 -5.42 -13.62 -10.06
N ILE A 151 -6.63 -13.10 -10.26
CA ILE A 151 -7.51 -13.50 -11.37
C ILE A 151 -6.98 -12.95 -12.70
N MET A 152 -6.66 -11.66 -12.74
CA MET A 152 -6.32 -10.93 -13.96
C MET A 152 -4.88 -11.14 -14.42
N ASN A 153 -3.96 -11.43 -13.50
CA ASN A 153 -2.58 -11.73 -13.81
C ASN A 153 -2.27 -13.14 -13.31
N PRO A 154 -2.62 -14.19 -14.06
CA PRO A 154 -2.52 -15.56 -13.56
C PRO A 154 -1.06 -15.93 -13.26
N LEU A 155 -0.84 -16.83 -12.30
CA LEU A 155 0.50 -17.31 -11.96
C LEU A 155 1.16 -17.93 -13.21
N THR A 156 2.46 -17.75 -13.39
CA THR A 156 3.20 -18.47 -14.44
C THR A 156 3.79 -19.74 -13.87
N GLY A 157 3.64 -20.85 -14.58
CA GLY A 157 4.21 -22.13 -14.18
C GLY A 157 4.65 -22.98 -15.35
N PHE A 158 5.23 -24.14 -15.03
CA PHE A 158 5.67 -25.09 -16.03
C PHE A 158 4.49 -25.94 -16.54
N CYS A 159 4.24 -25.93 -17.85
CA CYS A 159 3.31 -26.86 -18.47
C CYS A 159 4.03 -27.76 -19.48
N TYR A 160 4.09 -29.07 -19.20
CA TYR A 160 4.71 -30.08 -20.06
C TYR A 160 4.13 -30.14 -21.48
N ARG A 161 2.93 -29.61 -21.71
CA ARG A 161 2.23 -29.65 -22.99
C ARG A 161 2.27 -28.35 -23.78
N CYS A 162 2.34 -27.21 -23.09
CA CYS A 162 2.23 -25.90 -23.72
C CYS A 162 3.59 -25.20 -23.81
N ASN A 163 4.19 -24.87 -22.66
CA ASN A 163 5.49 -24.24 -22.55
C ASN A 163 5.94 -24.22 -21.06
N PRO A 164 7.26 -24.15 -20.76
CA PRO A 164 7.80 -24.03 -19.41
C PRO A 164 7.40 -22.78 -18.61
N LEU A 165 6.78 -21.79 -19.26
CA LEU A 165 6.31 -20.54 -18.67
C LEU A 165 4.89 -20.24 -19.15
N SER A 166 3.97 -21.17 -18.89
CA SER A 166 2.57 -21.02 -19.24
C SER A 166 1.82 -20.31 -18.12
N THR A 167 0.87 -19.43 -18.47
CA THR A 167 -0.09 -18.88 -17.52
C THR A 167 -0.94 -20.02 -16.93
N MET A 168 -1.12 -20.02 -15.63
CA MET A 168 -1.83 -21.01 -14.83
C MET A 168 -3.08 -20.38 -14.21
N GLN A 169 -4.19 -21.11 -14.14
CA GLN A 169 -5.36 -20.64 -13.42
C GLN A 169 -5.05 -20.57 -11.92
N ALA A 170 -5.68 -19.64 -11.19
CA ALA A 170 -5.42 -19.45 -9.77
C ALA A 170 -5.79 -20.68 -8.92
N LEU A 171 -6.89 -21.36 -9.24
CA LEU A 171 -7.36 -22.53 -8.51
C LEU A 171 -6.79 -23.81 -9.15
N GLN A 172 -6.15 -24.67 -8.34
CA GLN A 172 -5.54 -25.97 -8.76
C GLN A 172 -4.38 -25.87 -9.76
N THR A 173 -3.94 -24.66 -10.10
CA THR A 173 -2.83 -24.36 -11.03
C THR A 173 -2.83 -25.11 -12.37
N PRO A 174 -3.99 -25.39 -13.02
CA PRO A 174 -3.98 -25.94 -14.36
C PRO A 174 -3.46 -24.89 -15.35
N CYS A 175 -2.79 -25.34 -16.40
CA CYS A 175 -2.40 -24.48 -17.50
C CYS A 175 -3.64 -23.82 -18.10
N HIS A 176 -3.64 -22.49 -18.18
CA HIS A 176 -4.73 -21.71 -18.76
C HIS A 176 -5.02 -22.09 -20.23
N LYS A 177 -4.01 -22.60 -20.95
CA LYS A 177 -4.13 -22.97 -22.37
C LYS A 177 -4.68 -24.38 -22.60
N CYS A 178 -4.29 -25.37 -21.80
CA CYS A 178 -4.67 -26.77 -22.01
C CYS A 178 -5.49 -27.40 -20.87
N GLY A 179 -5.72 -26.68 -19.77
CA GLY A 179 -6.49 -27.14 -18.61
C GLY A 179 -5.83 -28.20 -17.74
N LEU A 180 -4.58 -28.59 -18.04
CA LEU A 180 -3.86 -29.62 -17.29
C LEU A 180 -2.95 -28.99 -16.23
N SER A 181 -3.06 -29.43 -14.98
CA SER A 181 -2.11 -29.11 -13.92
C SER A 181 -0.87 -29.99 -14.06
N GLY A 182 0.30 -29.34 -14.12
CA GLY A 182 1.59 -30.02 -13.96
C GLY A 182 1.85 -30.20 -12.48
N ILE A 183 1.26 -31.22 -11.86
CA ILE A 183 1.60 -31.55 -10.48
C ILE A 183 3.01 -32.14 -10.53
N CYS A 184 4.01 -31.40 -10.05
CA CYS A 184 5.23 -32.03 -9.58
C CYS A 184 4.82 -32.85 -8.35
N TYR A 185 4.71 -34.16 -8.51
CA TYR A 185 4.98 -35.05 -7.38
C TYR A 185 6.49 -34.94 -7.17
N ASP A 186 6.90 -34.29 -6.09
CA ASP A 186 8.21 -34.61 -5.52
C ASP A 186 8.14 -36.07 -5.12
N SER A 187 8.69 -36.93 -5.96
CA SER A 187 9.04 -38.28 -5.61
C SER A 187 10.32 -38.21 -4.79
N GLU A 188 10.19 -38.23 -3.46
CA GLU A 188 11.06 -38.94 -2.51
C GLU A 188 10.50 -38.91 -1.08
#